data_AF-F0IGJ2-F1
#
_entry.id   AF-F0IGJ2-F1
#
_cell.length_a   1.000
_cell.length_b   1.000
_cell.length_c   1.000
_cell.angle_alpha   90.00
_cell.angle_beta   90.00
_cell.angle_gamma   90.00
#
_symmetry.space_group_name_H-M   'P 1'
#
loop_
_entity.id
_entity.type
_entity.pdbx_description
1 polymer ?
#
loop_
_entity_poly.entity_id
_entity_poly.type
_entity_poly.pdbx_seq_one_letter_code
_entity_poly.pdbx_strand_id
1 'polypeptide(L)'
;MTLEEIKTTVLYIQGLQALWKEDYNAEKIGDYTFSIVCRDYNTTDELWEVINELQFMGEGEEWEKTKEEVETLIQEKLGISICEPISILSYTTNLFIKQLTNDFSTDSLVLSFIEQIKELITYQEYTLALENLLKSLLEKCIFIPRDTLAILDNIEDTQIQRLQQALWGV
;
A
#
# COMPACT_ATOMS: atom_id res chain seq x y z
N MET A 1 -9.23 -5.36 -5.66
CA MET A 1 -9.32 -4.36 -4.58
C MET A 1 -10.11 -3.16 -5.07
N THR A 2 -11.09 -2.70 -4.30
CA THR A 2 -11.94 -1.55 -4.64
C THR A 2 -11.33 -0.23 -4.13
N LEU A 3 -11.77 0.90 -4.70
CA LEU A 3 -11.37 2.23 -4.21
C LEU A 3 -11.68 2.42 -2.72
N GLU A 4 -12.80 1.86 -2.26
CA GLU A 4 -13.25 2.00 -0.87
C GLU A 4 -12.33 1.23 0.08
N GLU A 5 -11.94 0.00 -0.29
CA GLU A 5 -10.95 -0.79 0.47
C GLU A 5 -9.62 -0.03 0.58
N ILE A 6 -9.13 0.55 -0.53
CA ILE A 6 -7.90 1.36 -0.53
C ILE A 6 -8.04 2.57 0.39
N LYS A 7 -9.15 3.31 0.29
CA LYS A 7 -9.43 4.48 1.14
C LYS A 7 -9.46 4.10 2.62
N THR A 8 -10.12 2.99 2.96
CA THR A 8 -10.15 2.47 4.33
C THR A 8 -8.74 2.16 4.83
N THR A 9 -7.93 1.44 4.05
CA THR A 9 -6.53 1.13 4.42
C THR A 9 -5.72 2.40 4.64
N VAL A 10 -5.77 3.33 3.69
CA VAL A 10 -5.01 4.60 3.79
C VAL A 10 -5.45 5.41 5.01
N LEU A 11 -6.76 5.54 5.24
CA LEU A 11 -7.31 6.27 6.39
C LEU A 11 -6.87 5.62 7.71
N TYR A 12 -6.96 4.30 7.80
CA TYR A 12 -6.55 3.55 8.98
C TYR A 12 -5.09 3.82 9.34
N ILE A 13 -4.19 3.66 8.37
CA ILE A 13 -2.75 3.88 8.56
C ILE A 13 -2.45 5.34 8.91
N GLN A 14 -3.11 6.32 8.27
CA GLN A 14 -2.93 7.73 8.60
C GLN A 14 -3.30 8.06 10.06
N GLY A 15 -4.36 7.43 10.61
CA GLY A 15 -4.69 7.59 12.02
C GLY A 15 -3.65 6.96 12.94
N LEU A 16 -3.15 5.76 12.62
CA LEU A 16 -2.04 5.16 13.38
C LEU A 16 -0.78 6.05 13.34
N GLN A 17 -0.46 6.64 12.18
CA GLN A 17 0.64 7.59 12.03
C GLN A 17 0.50 8.84 12.90
N ALA A 18 -0.73 9.33 13.08
CA ALA A 18 -1.00 10.47 13.94
C ALA A 18 -0.71 10.12 15.41
N LEU A 19 -1.18 8.94 15.86
CA LEU A 19 -0.91 8.45 17.22
C LEU A 19 0.59 8.21 17.45
N TRP A 20 1.31 7.72 16.44
CA TRP A 20 2.75 7.48 16.50
C TRP A 20 3.59 8.73 16.81
N LYS A 21 3.08 9.91 16.46
CA LYS A 21 3.75 11.21 16.69
C LYS A 21 3.57 11.73 18.12
N GLU A 22 2.59 11.21 18.88
CA GLU A 22 2.24 11.64 20.23
C GLU A 22 2.88 10.75 21.33
N ASP A 23 4.06 10.21 21.05
CA ASP A 23 4.72 9.09 21.77
C ASP A 23 3.91 7.78 21.72
N TYR A 24 4.60 6.67 21.44
CA TYR A 24 3.95 5.36 21.26
C TYR A 24 3.20 4.94 22.54
N ASN A 25 1.93 4.59 22.39
CA ASN A 25 1.08 4.10 23.46
C ASN A 25 0.15 3.01 22.89
N ALA A 26 0.31 1.79 23.40
CA ALA A 26 -0.42 0.62 22.92
C ALA A 26 -1.95 0.73 23.19
N GLU A 27 -2.36 1.23 24.35
CA GLU A 27 -3.78 1.45 24.70
C GLU A 27 -4.45 2.42 23.72
N LYS A 28 -3.81 3.55 23.40
CA LYS A 28 -4.33 4.50 22.39
C LYS A 28 -4.49 3.86 21.00
N ILE A 29 -3.56 2.98 20.62
CA ILE A 29 -3.62 2.26 19.34
C ILE A 29 -4.77 1.25 19.36
N GLY A 30 -4.93 0.51 20.47
CA GLY A 30 -6.04 -0.41 20.70
C GLY A 30 -7.38 0.28 20.60
N ASP A 31 -7.58 1.36 21.37
CA ASP A 31 -8.80 2.19 21.35
C ASP A 31 -9.14 2.71 19.95
N TYR A 32 -8.15 3.24 19.24
CA TYR A 32 -8.34 3.72 17.88
C TYR A 32 -8.75 2.58 16.95
N THR A 33 -8.07 1.44 17.01
CA THR A 33 -8.34 0.27 16.17
C THR A 33 -9.74 -0.29 16.45
N PHE A 34 -10.11 -0.42 17.72
CA PHE A 34 -11.45 -0.85 18.14
C PHE A 34 -12.54 0.11 17.65
N SER A 35 -12.27 1.42 17.68
CA SER A 35 -13.20 2.43 17.15
C SER A 35 -13.44 2.29 15.65
N ILE A 36 -12.45 1.78 14.91
CA ILE A 36 -12.55 1.50 13.48
C ILE A 36 -13.39 0.25 13.23
N VAL A 37 -13.19 -0.84 14.00
CA VAL A 37 -14.00 -2.07 13.93
C VAL A 37 -15.50 -1.77 14.10
N CYS A 38 -15.84 -0.88 15.03
CA CYS A 38 -17.23 -0.53 15.32
C CYS A 38 -17.97 0.19 14.17
N ARG A 39 -17.28 0.60 13.10
CA ARG A 39 -17.83 1.41 12.02
C ARG A 39 -18.16 0.64 10.73
N ASP A 40 -18.04 -0.69 10.73
CA ASP A 40 -18.45 -1.59 9.63
C ASP A 40 -17.89 -1.18 8.25
N TYR A 41 -16.56 -1.23 8.11
CA TYR A 41 -15.86 -0.79 6.90
C TYR A 41 -15.67 -1.92 5.88
N ASN A 42 -15.70 -1.55 4.59
CA ASN A 42 -15.10 -2.37 3.53
C ASN A 42 -13.58 -2.39 3.72
N THR A 43 -13.04 -3.54 4.12
CA THR A 43 -11.62 -3.78 4.37
C THR A 43 -11.15 -4.98 3.55
N THR A 44 -9.86 -5.04 3.29
CA THR A 44 -9.22 -6.26 2.76
C THR A 44 -8.97 -7.26 3.90
N ASP A 45 -8.75 -8.53 3.54
CA ASP A 45 -8.38 -9.58 4.51
C ASP A 45 -7.07 -9.22 5.24
N GLU A 46 -6.09 -8.65 4.53
CA GLU A 46 -4.81 -8.27 5.12
C GLU A 46 -4.95 -7.13 6.15
N LEU A 47 -5.80 -6.13 5.87
CA LEU A 47 -6.08 -5.07 6.84
C LEU A 47 -6.88 -5.60 8.02
N TRP A 48 -7.79 -6.55 7.79
CA TRP A 48 -8.55 -7.20 8.85
C TRP A 48 -7.64 -7.97 9.82
N GLU A 49 -6.59 -8.65 9.32
CA GLU A 49 -5.59 -9.30 10.17
C GLU A 49 -4.85 -8.30 11.06
N VAL A 50 -4.41 -7.16 10.51
CA VAL A 50 -3.77 -6.10 11.30
C VAL A 50 -4.72 -5.56 12.38
N ILE A 51 -5.96 -5.25 12.01
CA ILE A 51 -6.97 -4.76 12.95
C ILE A 51 -7.19 -5.75 14.09
N ASN A 52 -7.33 -7.04 13.78
CA ASN A 52 -7.57 -8.06 14.80
C ASN A 52 -6.42 -8.19 15.80
N GLU A 53 -5.18 -8.06 15.33
CA GLU A 53 -4.00 -8.15 16.20
C GLU A 53 -3.79 -6.89 17.05
N LEU A 54 -4.26 -5.71 16.61
CA LEU A 54 -4.04 -4.45 17.32
C LEU A 54 -5.20 -4.03 18.23
N GLN A 55 -6.45 -4.48 17.99
CA GLN A 55 -7.63 -3.97 18.70
C GLN A 55 -7.64 -4.26 20.21
N PHE A 56 -6.91 -5.28 20.68
CA PHE A 56 -6.90 -5.69 22.10
C PHE A 56 -5.70 -5.15 22.88
N MET A 57 -4.95 -4.21 22.31
CA MET A 57 -3.83 -3.59 23.01
C MET A 57 -4.30 -2.75 24.21
N GLY A 58 -3.65 -2.93 25.36
CA GLY A 58 -3.90 -2.14 26.56
C GLY A 58 -5.03 -2.63 27.47
N GLU A 59 -5.71 -3.73 27.14
CA GLU A 59 -6.73 -4.34 28.03
C GLU A 59 -6.12 -5.14 29.21
N GLY A 60 -4.83 -4.95 29.51
CA GLY A 60 -4.12 -5.64 30.59
C GLY A 60 -3.75 -7.10 30.27
N GLU A 61 -3.86 -7.52 29.01
CA GLU A 61 -3.37 -8.82 28.57
C GLU A 61 -1.85 -8.80 28.27
N GLU A 62 -1.26 -9.99 28.22
CA GLU A 62 0.15 -10.30 27.96
C GLU A 62 0.67 -9.86 26.57
N TRP A 63 -0.09 -9.06 25.81
CA TRP A 63 0.03 -8.82 24.37
C TRP A 63 0.22 -7.35 23.97
N GLU A 64 0.76 -6.50 24.85
CA GLU A 64 1.23 -5.19 24.43
C GLU A 64 2.42 -5.35 23.48
N LYS A 65 2.18 -5.13 22.18
CA LYS A 65 3.27 -5.10 21.20
C LYS A 65 4.10 -3.84 21.39
N THR A 66 5.40 -3.91 21.14
CA THR A 66 6.25 -2.74 21.03
C THR A 66 5.97 -1.97 19.74
N LYS A 67 6.49 -0.74 19.69
CA LYS A 67 6.51 0.11 18.51
C LYS A 67 7.02 -0.65 17.27
N GLU A 68 8.14 -1.35 17.42
CA GLU A 68 8.81 -2.09 16.34
C GLU A 68 7.99 -3.32 15.89
N GLU A 69 7.31 -4.00 16.82
CA GLU A 69 6.46 -5.15 16.50
C GLU A 69 5.22 -4.75 15.70
N VAL A 70 4.62 -3.60 16.01
CA VAL A 70 3.51 -3.06 15.22
C VAL A 70 3.98 -2.57 13.85
N GLU A 71 5.14 -1.91 13.76
CA GLU A 71 5.77 -1.56 12.47
C GLU A 71 5.98 -2.81 11.60
N THR A 72 6.51 -3.88 12.20
CA THR A 72 6.75 -5.16 11.51
C THR A 72 5.45 -5.79 11.04
N LEU A 73 4.42 -5.85 11.89
CA LEU A 73 3.11 -6.39 11.54
C LEU A 73 2.51 -5.68 10.32
N ILE A 74 2.50 -4.34 10.33
CA ILE A 74 1.94 -3.55 9.23
C ILE A 74 2.74 -3.76 7.95
N GLN A 75 4.07 -3.79 8.03
CA GLN A 75 4.94 -4.01 6.89
C GLN A 75 4.74 -5.43 6.30
N GLU A 76 4.61 -6.45 7.14
CA GLU A 76 4.43 -7.84 6.69
C GLU A 76 3.06 -8.06 6.02
N LYS A 77 1.99 -7.56 6.65
CA LYS A 77 0.62 -7.78 6.18
C LYS A 77 0.26 -6.89 5.01
N LEU A 78 0.58 -5.59 5.09
CA LEU A 78 0.14 -4.60 4.10
C LEU A 78 1.25 -4.24 3.10
N GLY A 79 2.50 -4.56 3.39
CA GLY A 79 3.64 -4.14 2.55
C GLY A 79 3.94 -2.65 2.64
N ILE A 80 3.53 -2.00 3.74
CA ILE A 80 3.64 -0.54 3.92
C ILE A 80 4.45 -0.24 5.17
N SER A 81 5.34 0.74 5.05
CA SER A 81 5.99 1.34 6.22
C SER A 81 5.06 2.36 6.86
N ILE A 82 4.63 2.10 8.10
CA ILE A 82 3.86 3.09 8.87
C ILE A 82 4.68 4.35 9.17
N CYS A 83 6.02 4.29 9.13
CA CYS A 83 6.89 5.44 9.34
C CYS A 83 6.90 6.43 8.17
N GLU A 84 6.44 6.02 6.99
CA GLU A 84 6.44 6.85 5.79
C GLU A 84 5.04 7.40 5.47
N PRO A 85 4.90 8.67 5.06
CA PRO A 85 3.63 9.22 4.62
C PRO A 85 2.93 8.33 3.58
N ILE A 86 1.66 8.01 3.85
CA ILE A 86 0.84 7.21 2.97
C ILE A 86 -0.25 8.05 2.30
N SER A 87 -0.51 7.75 1.03
CA SER A 87 -1.60 8.28 0.22
C SER A 87 -2.18 7.16 -0.65
N ILE A 88 -3.33 7.41 -1.28
CA ILE A 88 -3.90 6.49 -2.28
C ILE A 88 -2.87 6.19 -3.37
N LEU A 89 -2.16 7.21 -3.86
CA LEU A 89 -1.14 7.05 -4.89
C LEU A 89 0.02 6.16 -4.43
N SER A 90 0.60 6.43 -3.27
CA SER A 90 1.75 5.65 -2.79
C SER A 90 1.38 4.21 -2.49
N TYR A 91 0.23 3.99 -1.84
CA TYR A 91 -0.26 2.64 -1.57
C TYR A 91 -0.54 1.86 -2.85
N THR A 92 -1.29 2.46 -3.77
CA THR A 92 -1.65 1.81 -5.04
C THR A 92 -0.42 1.51 -5.89
N THR A 93 0.56 2.41 -5.91
CA THR A 93 1.83 2.22 -6.64
C THR A 93 2.64 1.06 -6.07
N ASN A 94 2.80 1.00 -4.74
CA ASN A 94 3.53 -0.09 -4.09
C ASN A 94 2.84 -1.44 -4.29
N LEU A 95 1.50 -1.48 -4.21
CA LEU A 95 0.72 -2.68 -4.49
C LEU A 95 0.89 -3.14 -5.94
N PHE A 96 0.81 -2.21 -6.90
CA PHE A 96 1.03 -2.51 -8.32
C PHE A 96 2.42 -3.09 -8.56
N ILE A 97 3.48 -2.48 -7.99
CA ILE A 97 4.86 -2.96 -8.15
C ILE A 97 5.04 -4.34 -7.52
N LYS A 98 4.46 -4.59 -6.34
CA LYS A 98 4.49 -5.91 -5.69
C LYS A 98 3.88 -6.97 -6.60
N GLN A 99 2.68 -6.71 -7.12
CA GLN A 99 2.01 -7.66 -8.01
C GLN A 99 2.76 -7.84 -9.33
N LEU A 100 3.23 -6.75 -9.94
CA LEU A 100 4.02 -6.80 -11.16
C LEU A 100 5.32 -7.60 -10.96
N THR A 101 6.01 -7.43 -9.83
CA THR A 101 7.21 -8.21 -9.49
C THR A 101 6.89 -9.71 -9.38
N ASN A 102 5.74 -10.07 -8.82
CA ASN A 102 5.33 -11.46 -8.70
C ASN A 102 5.02 -12.08 -10.08
N ASP A 103 4.23 -11.38 -10.90
CA ASP A 103 3.84 -11.82 -12.24
C ASP A 103 5.05 -11.99 -13.16
N PHE A 104 6.09 -11.16 -12.97
CA PHE A 104 7.30 -11.12 -13.77
C PHE A 104 8.54 -11.55 -12.99
N SER A 105 8.39 -12.44 -12.01
CA SER A 105 9.47 -12.84 -11.09
C SER A 105 10.73 -13.41 -11.76
N THR A 106 10.61 -13.91 -13.00
CA THR A 106 11.73 -14.41 -13.80
C THR A 106 12.11 -13.52 -14.99
N ASP A 107 11.39 -12.43 -15.23
CA ASP A 107 11.64 -11.52 -16.35
C ASP A 107 12.62 -10.43 -15.94
N SER A 108 13.89 -10.60 -16.31
CA SER A 108 14.94 -9.65 -15.98
C SER A 108 14.72 -8.24 -16.54
N LEU A 109 13.97 -8.10 -17.64
CA LEU A 109 13.73 -6.81 -18.27
C LEU A 109 12.73 -6.01 -17.42
N VAL A 110 11.58 -6.60 -17.08
CA VAL A 110 10.57 -5.95 -16.22
C VAL A 110 11.15 -5.64 -14.85
N LEU A 111 11.89 -6.57 -14.25
CA LEU A 111 12.56 -6.35 -12.98
C LEU A 111 13.57 -5.19 -13.05
N SER A 112 14.26 -5.01 -14.18
CA SER A 112 15.17 -3.87 -14.37
C SER A 112 14.45 -2.52 -14.43
N PHE A 113 13.22 -2.47 -14.94
CA PHE A 113 12.41 -1.23 -14.91
C PHE A 113 11.93 -0.90 -13.50
N ILE A 114 11.53 -1.92 -12.74
CA ILE A 114 11.17 -1.76 -11.33
C ILE A 114 12.38 -1.25 -10.52
N GLU A 115 13.57 -1.80 -10.77
CA GLU A 115 14.79 -1.35 -10.10
C GLU A 115 15.10 0.13 -10.35
N GLN A 116 14.92 0.60 -11.60
CA GLN A 116 15.19 1.98 -11.99
C GLN A 116 14.33 3.03 -11.25
N ILE A 117 13.14 2.64 -10.79
CA ILE A 117 12.23 3.57 -10.10
C ILE A 117 12.32 3.52 -8.58
N LYS A 118 13.12 2.61 -7.99
CA LYS A 118 13.24 2.46 -6.53
C LYS A 118 13.75 3.71 -5.84
N GLU A 119 14.68 4.41 -6.46
CA GLU A 119 15.23 5.66 -5.92
C GLU A 119 14.13 6.73 -5.82
N LEU A 120 13.30 6.87 -6.86
CA LEU A 120 12.17 7.80 -6.88
C LEU A 120 11.16 7.48 -5.77
N ILE A 121 10.84 6.19 -5.56
CA ILE A 121 9.95 5.75 -4.47
C ILE A 121 10.52 6.12 -3.10
N THR A 122 11.83 5.92 -2.91
CA THR A 122 12.52 6.28 -1.66
C THR A 122 12.43 7.77 -1.36
N TYR A 123 12.45 8.62 -2.39
CA TYR A 123 12.23 10.06 -2.28
C TYR A 123 10.75 10.48 -2.35
N GLN A 124 9.82 9.51 -2.28
CA GLN A 124 8.37 9.73 -2.31
C GLN A 124 7.85 10.37 -3.62
N GLU A 125 8.61 10.26 -4.71
CA GLU A 125 8.25 10.77 -6.03
C GLU A 125 7.37 9.77 -6.81
N TYR A 126 6.30 9.29 -6.16
CA TYR A 126 5.46 8.18 -6.65
C TYR A 126 4.84 8.42 -8.03
N THR A 127 4.37 9.64 -8.34
CA THR A 127 3.82 9.95 -9.67
C THR A 127 4.87 9.75 -10.76
N LEU A 128 6.08 10.30 -10.56
CA LEU A 128 7.17 10.21 -11.53
C LEU A 128 7.67 8.77 -11.66
N ALA A 129 7.80 8.06 -10.54
CA ALA A 129 8.16 6.65 -10.51
C ALA A 129 7.19 5.81 -11.36
N LEU A 130 5.88 5.95 -11.11
CA LEU A 130 4.86 5.18 -11.82
C LEU A 130 4.80 5.56 -13.30
N GLU A 131 4.87 6.84 -13.64
CA GLU A 131 4.93 7.27 -15.04
C GLU A 131 6.11 6.64 -15.80
N ASN A 132 7.31 6.67 -15.22
CA ASN A 132 8.51 6.13 -15.85
C ASN A 132 8.42 4.62 -16.05
N LEU A 133 7.88 3.89 -15.08
CA LEU A 133 7.65 2.46 -15.18
C LEU A 133 6.64 2.14 -16.29
N LEU A 134 5.47 2.79 -16.30
CA LEU A 134 4.44 2.54 -17.31
C LEU A 134 4.91 2.89 -18.72
N LYS A 135 5.67 3.99 -18.89
CA LYS A 135 6.31 4.33 -20.17
C LYS A 135 7.27 3.23 -20.62
N SER A 136 8.13 2.75 -19.73
CA SER A 136 9.11 1.69 -20.05
C SER A 136 8.43 0.37 -20.46
N LEU A 137 7.36 -0.01 -19.76
CA LEU A 137 6.55 -1.19 -20.07
C LEU A 137 5.87 -1.04 -21.45
N LEU A 138 5.31 0.14 -21.71
CA LEU A 138 4.61 0.43 -22.98
C LEU A 138 5.57 0.46 -24.16
N GLU A 139 6.73 1.10 -24.01
CA GLU A 139 7.77 1.19 -25.05
C GLU A 139 8.28 -0.18 -25.50
N LYS A 140 8.28 -1.17 -24.59
CA LYS A 140 8.67 -2.55 -24.89
C LYS A 140 7.49 -3.46 -25.21
N CYS A 141 6.27 -2.92 -25.28
CA CYS A 141 5.03 -3.67 -25.50
C CYS A 141 4.91 -4.87 -24.55
N ILE A 142 5.21 -4.66 -23.26
CA ILE A 142 5.04 -5.71 -22.25
C ILE A 142 3.55 -5.88 -21.97
N PHE A 143 3.04 -7.09 -22.25
CA PHE A 143 1.67 -7.44 -21.91
C PHE A 143 1.52 -7.63 -20.40
N ILE A 144 0.73 -6.77 -19.74
CA ILE A 144 0.49 -6.83 -18.30
C ILE A 144 -0.84 -7.56 -18.03
N PRO A 145 -0.90 -8.51 -17.08
CA PRO A 145 -2.15 -9.11 -16.67
C PRO A 145 -3.20 -8.07 -16.30
N ARG A 146 -4.45 -8.31 -16.71
CA ARG A 146 -5.56 -7.38 -16.51
C ARG A 146 -5.73 -7.01 -15.04
N ASP A 147 -5.71 -8.01 -14.17
CA ASP A 147 -5.94 -7.81 -12.73
C ASP A 147 -4.84 -6.95 -12.10
N THR A 148 -3.60 -7.08 -12.58
CA THR A 148 -2.47 -6.26 -12.14
C THR A 148 -2.59 -4.83 -12.62
N LEU A 149 -2.95 -4.62 -13.89
CA LEU A 149 -3.14 -3.28 -14.42
C LEU A 149 -4.35 -2.55 -13.82
N ALA A 150 -5.40 -3.29 -13.45
CA ALA A 150 -6.60 -2.76 -12.80
C ALA A 150 -6.36 -2.22 -11.38
N ILE A 151 -5.24 -2.57 -10.73
CA ILE A 151 -4.84 -1.95 -9.46
C ILE A 151 -4.80 -0.42 -9.58
N LEU A 152 -4.37 0.08 -10.74
CA LEU A 152 -4.21 1.51 -11.02
C LEU A 152 -5.53 2.25 -11.30
N ASP A 153 -6.66 1.56 -11.42
CA ASP A 153 -7.98 2.17 -11.71
C ASP A 153 -8.38 3.23 -10.65
N ASN A 154 -7.79 3.13 -9.47
CA ASN A 154 -8.06 3.98 -8.31
C ASN A 154 -7.21 5.26 -8.28
N ILE A 155 -6.35 5.48 -9.28
CA ILE A 155 -5.49 6.67 -9.38
C ILE A 155 -6.19 7.74 -10.23
N GLU A 156 -6.46 8.90 -9.63
CA GLU A 156 -7.07 10.06 -10.26
C GLU A 156 -6.03 10.99 -10.94
N ASP A 157 -4.96 10.42 -11.50
CA ASP A 157 -3.95 11.16 -12.27
C ASP A 157 -4.18 10.96 -13.77
N THR A 158 -4.36 12.05 -14.51
CA THR A 158 -4.71 12.02 -15.93
C THR A 158 -3.60 11.41 -16.80
N GLN A 159 -2.32 11.61 -16.45
CA GLN A 159 -1.21 11.04 -17.23
C GLN A 159 -1.06 9.54 -16.96
N ILE A 160 -1.18 9.12 -15.71
CA ILE A 160 -1.19 7.70 -15.34
C ILE A 160 -2.34 6.96 -16.03
N GLN A 161 -3.56 7.52 -16.00
CA GLN A 161 -4.72 6.92 -16.68
C GLN A 161 -4.50 6.75 -18.19
N ARG A 162 -3.86 7.73 -18.84
CA ARG A 162 -3.54 7.62 -20.28
C ARG A 162 -2.53 6.50 -20.56
N LEU A 163 -1.49 6.39 -19.75
CA LEU A 163 -0.48 5.34 -19.89
C LEU A 163 -1.08 3.96 -19.62
N GLN A 164 -1.91 3.84 -18.59
CA GLN A 164 -2.66 2.63 -18.27
C GLN A 164 -3.58 2.21 -19.44
N GLN A 165 -4.35 3.14 -20.02
CA GLN A 165 -5.20 2.87 -21.19
C GLN A 165 -4.40 2.44 -22.42
N ALA A 166 -3.22 2.99 -22.63
CA ALA A 166 -2.35 2.53 -23.72
C ALA A 166 -1.88 1.09 -23.49
N LEU A 167 -1.49 0.75 -22.26
CA LEU A 167 -1.10 -0.61 -21.87
C LEU A 167 -2.25 -1.62 -21.95
N TRP A 168 -3.50 -1.19 -21.73
CA TRP A 168 -4.69 -2.03 -21.95
C TRP A 168 -4.85 -2.47 -23.41
N GLY A 169 -4.27 -1.73 -24.37
CA GLY A 169 -4.34 -2.01 -25.80
C GLY A 169 -3.17 -2.83 -26.36
N VAL A 170 -2.18 -3.16 -25.53
CA VAL A 170 -1.04 -4.04 -25.87
C VAL A 170 -1.46 -5.49 -25.74
#